data_AF-A0A659NC03-F1
#
_entry.id   AF-A0A659NC03-F1
#
_cell.length_a   1.000
_cell.length_b   1.000
_cell.length_c   1.000
_cell.angle_alpha   90.00
_cell.angle_beta   90.00
_cell.angle_gamma   90.00
#
_symmetry.space_group_name_H-M   'P 1'
#
loop_
_entity.id
_entity.type
_entity.pdbx_description
1 polymer ?
#
loop_
_entity_poly.entity_id
_entity_poly.type
_entity_poly.pdbx_seq_one_letter_code
_entity_poly.pdbx_strand_id
1 'polypeptide(L)'
;MSTAVNVVEMPHSADEIRERVRAAGVVGAGGAGFPAHVKLQAQVEIFLVNAAECEPMLKVDQQLMWQQAARLVRGVQYAMTATGAREGV
;
A
#
# COMPACT_ATOMS: atom_id res chain seq x y z
N MET A 1 -6.98 18.12 -19.52
CA MET A 1 -6.02 17.09 -19.98
C MET A 1 -6.12 15.93 -19.02
N SER A 2 -6.77 14.85 -19.45
CA SER A 2 -7.01 13.66 -18.64
C SER A 2 -5.72 12.85 -18.59
N THR A 3 -4.98 12.95 -17.49
CA THR A 3 -4.02 11.89 -17.11
C THR A 3 -4.85 10.74 -16.58
N ALA A 4 -5.41 9.96 -17.49
CA ALA A 4 -5.86 8.61 -17.18
C ALA A 4 -4.62 7.87 -16.66
N VAL A 5 -4.51 7.76 -15.35
CA VAL A 5 -3.67 6.76 -14.71
C VAL A 5 -4.11 5.46 -15.35
N ASN A 6 -3.21 4.84 -16.12
CA ASN A 6 -3.45 3.53 -16.70
C ASN A 6 -4.03 2.64 -15.60
N VAL A 7 -5.32 2.31 -15.73
CA VAL A 7 -5.95 1.30 -14.88
C VAL A 7 -5.30 0.01 -15.31
N VAL A 8 -4.16 -0.31 -14.69
CA VAL A 8 -3.59 -1.64 -14.78
C VAL A 8 -4.69 -2.54 -14.24
N GLU A 9 -5.23 -3.43 -15.07
CA GLU A 9 -6.19 -4.43 -14.63
C GLU A 9 -5.62 -5.12 -13.39
N MET A 10 -6.23 -4.84 -12.24
CA MET A 10 -5.83 -5.46 -10.98
C MET A 10 -6.62 -6.76 -10.87
N PRO A 11 -5.95 -7.93 -10.86
CA PRO A 11 -6.61 -9.23 -10.98
C PRO A 11 -7.36 -9.67 -9.71
N HIS A 12 -7.41 -8.84 -8.67
CA HIS A 12 -7.96 -9.20 -7.35
C HIS A 12 -9.01 -8.20 -6.91
N SER A 13 -10.12 -8.71 -6.37
CA SER A 13 -11.12 -7.88 -5.71
C SER A 13 -10.60 -7.32 -4.39
N ALA A 14 -11.23 -6.26 -3.89
CA ALA A 14 -10.89 -5.68 -2.58
C ALA A 14 -10.91 -6.72 -1.46
N ASP A 15 -11.92 -7.59 -1.45
CA ASP A 15 -12.08 -8.62 -0.43
C ASP A 15 -11.02 -9.71 -0.56
N GLU A 16 -10.65 -10.11 -1.78
CA GLU A 16 -9.57 -11.07 -1.99
C GLU A 16 -8.23 -10.52 -1.50
N ILE A 17 -7.95 -9.23 -1.73
CA ILE A 17 -6.72 -8.58 -1.23
C ILE A 17 -6.71 -8.58 0.29
N ARG A 18 -7.79 -8.12 0.93
CA ARG A 18 -7.89 -8.06 2.41
C ARG A 18 -7.71 -9.45 3.03
N GLU A 19 -8.33 -10.47 2.43
CA GLU A 19 -8.25 -11.84 2.92
C GLU A 19 -6.85 -12.42 2.77
N ARG A 20 -6.18 -12.21 1.63
CA ARG A 20 -4.78 -12.63 1.43
C ARG A 20 -3.83 -11.95 2.42
N VAL A 21 -4.02 -10.65 2.68
CA VAL A 21 -3.22 -9.89 3.66
C VAL A 21 -3.46 -10.43 5.08
N ARG A 22 -4.71 -10.76 5.43
CA ARG A 22 -5.08 -11.36 6.71
C ARG A 22 -4.45 -12.74 6.89
N ALA A 23 -4.59 -13.61 5.90
CA ALA A 23 -4.06 -14.98 5.92
C ALA A 23 -2.53 -15.01 6.02
N ALA A 24 -1.85 -14.04 5.41
CA ALA A 24 -0.39 -13.88 5.50
C ALA A 24 0.09 -13.27 6.83
N GLY A 25 -0.81 -12.79 7.69
CA GLY A 25 -0.46 -12.20 8.98
C GLY A 25 0.30 -10.87 8.88
N VAL A 26 0.09 -10.11 7.80
CA VAL A 26 0.83 -8.85 7.57
C VAL A 26 0.43 -7.78 8.57
N VAL A 27 1.43 -7.13 9.16
CA VAL A 27 1.29 -6.00 10.07
C VAL A 27 1.96 -4.75 9.51
N GLY A 28 1.63 -3.58 10.07
CA GLY A 28 2.26 -2.32 9.70
C GLY A 28 3.75 -2.30 10.00
N ALA A 29 4.58 -2.05 8.98
CA ALA A 29 6.03 -2.04 9.06
C ALA A 29 6.63 -0.74 9.65
N GLY A 30 5.81 0.23 10.07
CA GLY A 30 6.25 1.49 10.68
C GLY A 30 6.49 1.42 12.19
N GLY A 31 6.69 0.23 12.76
CA GLY A 31 6.99 0.01 14.19
C GLY A 31 5.79 -0.31 15.09
N ALA A 32 4.60 0.22 14.80
CA ALA A 32 3.41 0.00 15.65
C ALA A 32 2.81 -1.42 15.56
N GLY A 33 3.11 -2.18 14.50
CA GLY A 33 2.65 -3.57 14.36
C GLY A 33 1.13 -3.76 14.21
N PHE A 34 0.36 -2.71 13.89
CA PHE A 34 -1.08 -2.82 13.74
C PHE A 34 -1.46 -3.72 12.53
N PRO A 35 -2.47 -4.61 12.63
CA PRO A 35 -2.83 -5.53 11.55
C PRO A 35 -3.20 -4.79 10.24
N ALA A 36 -2.50 -5.10 9.16
CA ALA A 36 -2.66 -4.37 7.90
C ALA A 36 -4.04 -4.59 7.27
N HIS A 37 -4.57 -5.82 7.34
CA HIS A 37 -5.90 -6.15 6.81
C HIS A 37 -7.04 -5.34 7.46
N VAL A 38 -6.90 -4.98 8.75
CA VAL A 38 -7.88 -4.12 9.45
C VAL A 38 -7.84 -2.70 8.88
N LYS A 39 -6.65 -2.15 8.61
CA LYS A 39 -6.53 -0.83 7.96
C LYS A 39 -7.13 -0.83 6.55
N LEU A 40 -6.93 -1.91 5.80
CA LEU A 40 -7.42 -2.04 4.41
C LEU A 40 -8.94 -2.21 4.30
N GLN A 41 -9.66 -2.42 5.41
CA GLN A 41 -11.13 -2.40 5.43
C GLN A 41 -11.71 -0.98 5.37
N ALA A 42 -10.92 0.04 5.73
CA ALA A 42 -11.38 1.42 5.66
C ALA A 42 -11.73 1.83 4.22
N GLN A 43 -12.80 2.61 4.08
CA GLN A 43 -13.15 3.27 2.82
C GLN A 43 -12.62 4.70 2.87
N VAL A 44 -11.71 5.05 1.98
CA VAL A 44 -11.05 6.37 1.96
C VAL A 44 -10.94 6.90 0.54
N GLU A 45 -10.87 8.21 0.39
CA GLU A 45 -10.63 8.84 -0.92
C GLU A 45 -9.14 8.83 -1.30
N ILE A 46 -8.26 9.00 -0.30
CA ILE A 46 -6.82 9.14 -0.47
C ILE A 46 -6.11 8.06 0.34
N PHE A 47 -5.15 7.37 -0.30
CA PHE A 47 -4.23 6.46 0.36
C PHE A 47 -2.84 7.12 0.46
N LEU A 48 -2.41 7.44 1.69
CA LEU A 48 -1.12 8.06 1.94
C LEU A 48 -0.04 7.01 2.25
N VAL A 49 1.05 7.04 1.50
CA VAL A 49 2.26 6.25 1.76
C VAL A 49 3.18 7.06 2.66
N ASN A 50 3.50 6.52 3.84
CA ASN A 50 4.54 7.09 4.67
C ASN A 50 5.91 6.62 4.16
N ALA A 51 6.66 7.51 3.50
CA ALA A 51 8.05 7.31 3.09
C ALA A 51 9.04 8.20 3.88
N ALA A 52 8.59 8.75 5.01
CA ALA A 52 9.40 9.59 5.89
C ALA A 52 10.13 8.73 6.94
N GLU A 53 11.26 8.15 6.54
CA GLU A 53 12.12 7.39 7.43
C GLU A 53 13.07 8.34 8.19
N CYS A 54 12.68 8.70 9.41
CA CYS A 54 13.42 9.63 10.26
C CYS A 54 14.21 8.95 11.40
N GLU A 55 14.02 7.65 11.60
CA GLU A 55 14.70 6.91 12.67
C GLU A 55 16.20 6.78 12.35
N PRO A 56 17.11 7.18 13.27
CA PRO A 56 18.54 7.08 13.04
C PRO A 56 18.97 5.66 12.64
N MET A 57 19.90 5.59 11.68
CA MET A 57 20.49 4.36 11.15
C MET A 57 19.55 3.45 10.33
N LEU A 58 18.24 3.70 10.29
CA LEU A 58 17.33 3.02 9.37
C LEU A 58 17.38 3.67 7.98
N LYS A 59 17.45 2.81 6.95
CA LYS A 59 17.49 3.18 5.53
C LYS A 59 16.64 2.24 4.67
N VAL A 60 15.77 1.46 5.30
CA VAL A 60 15.05 0.35 4.67
C VAL A 60 14.10 0.89 3.62
N ASP A 61 13.33 1.92 3.94
CA ASP A 61 12.37 2.51 3.00
C ASP A 61 13.10 3.12 1.79
N GLN A 62 14.20 3.83 2.05
CA GLN A 62 15.06 4.40 0.99
C GLN A 62 15.63 3.32 0.06
N GLN A 63 16.13 2.21 0.63
CA GLN A 63 16.69 1.11 -0.13
C GLN A 63 15.63 0.34 -0.93
N LEU A 64 14.46 0.10 -0.34
CA LEU A 64 13.34 -0.54 -1.05
C LEU A 64 12.82 0.33 -2.19
N MET A 65 12.73 1.65 -1.99
CA MET A 65 12.37 2.58 -3.07
C MET A 65 13.38 2.53 -4.21
N TRP A 66 14.68 2.47 -3.92
CA TRP A 66 15.70 2.35 -4.96
C TRP A 66 15.66 0.99 -5.69
N GLN A 67 15.52 -0.11 -4.95
CA GLN A 67 15.71 -1.46 -5.50
C GLN A 67 14.42 -2.09 -6.03
N GLN A 68 13.25 -1.67 -5.53
CA GLN A 68 11.97 -2.35 -5.71
C GLN A 68 10.81 -1.38 -6.00
N ALA A 69 11.09 -0.19 -6.56
CA ALA A 69 10.10 0.86 -6.86
C ALA A 69 8.81 0.32 -7.51
N ALA A 70 8.93 -0.49 -8.58
CA ALA A 70 7.78 -1.03 -9.28
C ALA A 70 6.92 -1.96 -8.40
N ARG A 71 7.54 -2.70 -7.48
CA ARG A 71 6.83 -3.57 -6.54
C ARG A 71 6.13 -2.75 -5.45
N LEU A 72 6.75 -1.67 -4.99
CA LEU A 72 6.12 -0.74 -4.04
C LEU A 72 4.89 -0.08 -4.64
N VAL A 73 5.00 0.48 -5.86
CA VAL A 73 3.88 1.10 -6.57
C VAL A 73 2.74 0.09 -6.77
N ARG A 74 3.05 -1.17 -7.13
CA ARG A 74 2.03 -2.22 -7.22
C ARG A 74 1.34 -2.49 -5.87
N GLY A 75 2.09 -2.48 -4.78
CA GLY A 75 1.53 -2.60 -3.43
C GLY A 75 0.56 -1.46 -3.10
N VAL A 76 0.89 -0.22 -3.48
CA VAL A 76 0.01 0.95 -3.34
C VAL A 76 -1.26 0.77 -4.15
N GLN A 77 -1.16 0.30 -5.40
CA GLN A 77 -2.33 0.03 -6.24
C GLN A 77 -3.27 -1.01 -5.61
N TYR A 78 -2.74 -2.10 -5.07
CA TYR A 78 -3.55 -3.08 -4.33
C TYR A 78 -4.21 -2.48 -3.09
N ALA A 79 -3.48 -1.63 -2.36
CA ALA A 79 -4.03 -0.97 -1.18
C ALA A 79 -5.16 0.00 -1.56
N MET A 80 -5.00 0.78 -2.63
CA MET A 80 -6.03 1.67 -3.16
C MET A 80 -7.26 0.89 -3.62
N THR A 81 -7.09 -0.23 -4.33
CA THR A 81 -8.21 -1.13 -4.69
C THR A 81 -8.92 -1.65 -3.44
N ALA A 82 -8.17 -2.08 -2.42
CA ALA A 82 -8.74 -2.60 -1.19
C ALA A 82 -9.50 -1.53 -0.40
N THR A 83 -9.10 -0.26 -0.44
CA THR A 83 -9.74 0.81 0.32
C THR A 83 -10.72 1.66 -0.49
N GLY A 84 -10.81 1.45 -1.81
CA GLY A 84 -11.61 2.29 -2.71
C GLY A 84 -10.99 3.67 -2.97
N ALA A 85 -9.71 3.88 -2.63
CA ALA A 85 -9.03 5.16 -2.82
C ALA A 85 -8.88 5.50 -4.31
N ARG A 86 -9.11 6.77 -4.62
CA ARG A 86 -9.00 7.32 -5.98
C ARG A 86 -7.63 7.94 -6.23
N GLU A 87 -6.96 8.35 -5.16
CA GLU A 87 -5.65 8.98 -5.21
C GLU A 87 -4.69 8.29 -4.22
N GLY A 88 -3.45 8.09 -4.67
CA GLY A 88 -2.33 7.63 -3.86
C GLY A 88 -1.28 8.73 -3.78
N VAL A 89 -0.86 9.08 -2.57
CA VAL A 89 0.12 10.13 -2.28
C VAL A 89 1.36 9.52 -1.65
#